data_AF-A0A9E4EYT9-F1
#
_entry.id   AF-A0A9E4EYT9-F1
#
_cell.length_a   1.000
_cell.length_b   1.000
_cell.length_c   1.000
_cell.angle_alpha   90.00
_cell.angle_beta   90.00
_cell.angle_gamma   90.00
#
_symmetry.space_group_name_H-M   'P 1'
#
loop_
_entity.id
_entity.type
_entity.pdbx_description
1 polymer ?
#
loop_
_entity_poly.entity_id
_entity_poly.type
_entity_poly.pdbx_seq_one_letter_code
_entity_poly.pdbx_strand_id
1 'polypeptide(L)'
;MKAATATPKGPKASATKRKIIEAAARLVYQNGFHATSLDMVAQAANVNRGSLYYFFRSKKNLGFAVIEHYESLLHENYLTPSFDMEASGR
;
A
#
# COMPACT_ATOMS: atom_id res chain seq x y z
N MET A 1 18.89 20.57 -0.41
CA MET A 1 18.44 21.15 0.88
C MET A 1 17.31 20.29 1.45
N LYS A 2 17.35 20.06 2.77
CA LYS A 2 16.56 19.08 3.56
C LYS A 2 15.05 19.35 3.55
N ALA A 3 14.26 18.28 3.45
CA ALA A 3 12.94 18.21 4.09
C ALA A 3 12.78 16.82 4.72
N ALA A 4 12.96 16.74 6.04
CA ALA A 4 12.40 15.66 6.84
C ALA A 4 10.89 15.94 6.94
N THR A 5 10.09 15.32 6.07
CA THR A 5 8.63 15.52 6.09
C THR A 5 8.06 14.57 7.12
N ALA A 6 7.52 15.14 8.20
CA ALA A 6 6.85 14.39 9.24
C ALA A 6 5.74 13.51 8.66
N THR A 7 5.78 12.22 8.98
CA THR A 7 4.72 11.26 8.65
C THR A 7 3.42 11.73 9.29
N PRO A 8 2.31 11.85 8.53
CA PRO A 8 1.08 12.34 9.11
C PRO A 8 0.51 11.36 10.13
N LYS A 9 0.16 11.90 11.30
CA LYS A 9 -0.54 11.18 12.37
C LYS A 9 -2.02 11.61 12.37
N GLY A 10 -2.92 10.64 12.22
CA GLY A 10 -4.37 10.85 12.35
C GLY A 10 -5.21 9.93 11.47
N PRO A 11 -6.50 9.70 11.81
CA PRO A 11 -7.36 8.74 11.09
C PRO A 11 -7.54 9.05 9.60
N LYS A 12 -7.70 10.33 9.23
CA LYS A 12 -7.85 10.77 7.83
C LYS A 12 -6.59 10.49 6.99
N ALA A 13 -5.42 10.69 7.59
CA ALA A 13 -4.15 10.41 6.91
C ALA A 13 -3.96 8.91 6.69
N SER A 14 -4.30 8.08 7.68
CA SER A 14 -4.30 6.63 7.55
C SER A 14 -5.23 6.14 6.44
N ALA A 15 -6.47 6.68 6.38
CA ALA A 15 -7.42 6.34 5.33
C ALA A 15 -6.93 6.74 3.92
N THR A 16 -6.30 7.91 3.78
CA THR A 16 -5.75 8.37 2.50
C THR A 16 -4.57 7.50 2.06
N LYS A 17 -3.65 7.17 2.98
CA LYS A 17 -2.54 6.26 2.72
C LYS A 17 -3.05 4.90 2.22
N ARG A 18 -4.05 4.34 2.89
CA ARG A 18 -4.67 3.06 2.49
C ARG A 18 -5.27 3.12 1.09
N LYS A 19 -6.05 4.17 0.76
CA LYS A 19 -6.60 4.35 -0.60
C LYS A 19 -5.53 4.35 -1.69
N ILE A 20 -4.39 5.01 -1.43
CA ILE A 20 -3.26 5.04 -2.36
C ILE A 20 -2.67 3.64 -2.54
N ILE A 21 -2.46 2.89 -1.45
CA ILE A 21 -1.90 1.53 -1.49
C ILE A 21 -2.84 0.58 -2.26
N GLU A 22 -4.14 0.59 -1.95
CA GLU A 22 -5.13 -0.27 -2.62
C GLU A 22 -5.22 0.04 -4.12
N ALA A 23 -5.22 1.32 -4.50
CA ALA A 23 -5.21 1.72 -5.90
C ALA A 23 -3.93 1.26 -6.62
N ALA A 24 -2.78 1.43 -5.96
CA ALA A 24 -1.50 0.98 -6.49
C ALA A 24 -1.45 -0.55 -6.65
N ALA A 25 -1.90 -1.31 -5.65
CA ALA A 25 -1.97 -2.76 -5.71
C ALA A 25 -2.82 -3.24 -6.90
N ARG A 26 -4.03 -2.68 -7.08
CA ARG A 26 -4.88 -3.01 -8.24
C ARG A 26 -4.19 -2.73 -9.58
N LEU A 27 -3.59 -1.55 -9.74
CA LEU A 27 -2.92 -1.17 -10.98
C LEU A 27 -1.67 -2.00 -11.26
N VAL A 28 -0.89 -2.33 -10.22
CA VAL A 28 0.28 -3.21 -10.33
C VAL A 28 -0.13 -4.62 -10.73
N TYR A 29 -1.23 -5.13 -10.17
CA TYR A 29 -1.78 -6.43 -10.56
C TYR A 29 -2.22 -6.44 -12.04
N GLN A 30 -2.86 -5.37 -12.52
CA GLN A 30 -3.38 -5.28 -13.88
C GLN A 30 -2.29 -5.04 -14.94
N ASN A 31 -1.34 -4.15 -14.65
CA ASN A 31 -0.43 -3.60 -15.64
C ASN A 31 1.04 -3.96 -15.39
N GLY A 32 1.35 -4.58 -14.24
CA GLY A 32 2.71 -4.73 -13.74
C GLY A 32 3.27 -3.44 -13.11
N PHE A 33 4.34 -3.60 -12.33
CA PHE A 33 4.94 -2.49 -11.59
C PHE A 33 5.56 -1.45 -12.52
N HIS A 34 6.29 -1.86 -13.57
CA HIS A 34 6.97 -0.92 -14.46
C HIS A 34 6.00 0.00 -15.21
N ALA A 35 4.87 -0.53 -15.70
CA ALA A 35 3.87 0.26 -16.42
C ALA A 35 3.05 1.18 -15.50
N THR A 36 2.99 0.92 -14.19
CA THR A 36 2.18 1.72 -13.26
C THR A 36 2.87 3.03 -12.85
N SER A 37 2.38 4.19 -13.27
CA SER A 37 2.90 5.51 -12.89
C SER A 37 2.28 6.03 -11.59
N LEU A 38 2.97 6.92 -10.88
CA LEU A 38 2.42 7.57 -9.68
C LEU A 38 1.18 8.42 -9.97
N ASP A 39 1.07 8.92 -11.20
CA ASP A 39 -0.07 9.74 -11.62
C ASP A 39 -1.32 8.91 -11.81
N MET A 40 -1.18 7.73 -12.43
CA MET A 40 -2.28 6.78 -12.54
C MET A 40 -2.76 6.34 -11.14
N VAL A 41 -1.83 6.14 -10.21
CA VAL A 41 -2.18 5.83 -8.81
C VAL A 41 -2.92 6.99 -8.15
N ALA A 42 -2.42 8.23 -8.28
CA ALA A 42 -3.07 9.40 -7.68
C ALA A 42 -4.49 9.57 -8.20
N GLN A 43 -4.69 9.43 -9.51
CA GLN A 43 -5.99 9.48 -10.16
C GLN A 43 -6.91 8.36 -9.67
N ALA A 44 -6.43 7.10 -9.66
CA ALA A 44 -7.22 5.95 -9.23
C ALA A 44 -7.58 5.97 -7.74
N ALA A 45 -6.74 6.59 -6.90
CA ALA A 45 -7.01 6.78 -5.48
C ALA A 45 -7.89 8.03 -5.19
N ASN A 46 -8.21 8.83 -6.22
CA ASN A 46 -8.89 10.11 -6.12
C ASN A 46 -8.18 11.07 -5.13
N VAL A 47 -6.86 11.23 -5.30
CA VAL A 47 -6.03 12.15 -4.52
C VAL A 47 -5.21 13.03 -5.46
N ASN A 48 -4.80 14.22 -4.99
CA ASN A 48 -3.85 15.03 -5.74
C ASN A 48 -2.42 14.48 -5.59
N ARG A 49 -1.52 14.84 -6.52
CA ARG A 49 -0.10 14.45 -6.50
C ARG A 49 0.60 14.83 -5.19
N GLY A 50 0.32 16.02 -4.64
CA GLY A 50 0.92 16.48 -3.39
C GLY A 50 0.62 15.53 -2.22
N SER A 51 -0.63 15.09 -2.10
CA SER A 51 -1.04 14.10 -1.11
C SER A 51 -0.33 12.77 -1.32
N LEU A 52 -0.18 12.28 -2.56
CA LEU A 52 0.57 11.06 -2.83
C LEU A 52 2.04 11.19 -2.40
N TYR A 53 2.73 12.25 -2.86
CA TYR A 53 4.14 12.47 -2.57
C TYR A 53 4.42 12.72 -1.08
N TYR A 54 3.43 13.20 -0.34
CA TYR A 54 3.50 13.33 1.10
C TYR A 54 3.60 11.99 1.83
N PHE A 55 2.94 10.93 1.33
CA PHE A 55 3.05 9.57 1.88
C PHE A 55 4.19 8.76 1.24
N PHE A 56 4.39 8.90 -0.07
CA PHE A 56 5.30 8.09 -0.86
C PHE A 56 6.23 8.97 -1.69
N ARG A 57 7.46 9.12 -1.21
CA ARG A 57 8.49 9.94 -1.86
C ARG A 57 8.97 9.39 -3.21
N SER A 58 8.75 8.11 -3.46
CA SER A 58 9.14 7.45 -4.71
C SER A 58 8.19 6.29 -5.05
N LYS A 59 8.17 5.93 -6.34
CA LYS A 59 7.48 4.72 -6.84
C LYS A 59 7.98 3.45 -6.14
N LYS A 60 9.27 3.39 -5.79
CA LYS A 60 9.86 2.28 -5.04
C LYS A 60 9.28 2.18 -3.63
N ASN A 61 9.13 3.30 -2.91
CA ASN A 61 8.52 3.29 -1.57
C ASN A 61 7.05 2.86 -1.61
N LEU A 62 6.30 3.28 -2.63
CA LEU A 62 4.94 2.80 -2.86
C LEU A 62 4.93 1.29 -3.16
N GLY A 63 5.87 0.81 -3.96
CA GLY A 63 6.02 -0.62 -4.27
C GLY A 63 6.21 -1.50 -3.03
N PHE A 64 7.06 -1.08 -2.08
CA PHE A 64 7.21 -1.83 -0.82
C PHE A 64 5.92 -1.87 -0.02
N ALA A 65 5.19 -0.76 0.08
CA ALA A 65 3.91 -0.74 0.78
C ALA A 65 2.83 -1.61 0.10
N VAL A 66 2.90 -1.79 -1.22
CA VAL A 66 2.05 -2.73 -1.95
C VAL A 66 2.41 -4.19 -1.61
N ILE A 67 3.70 -4.51 -1.48
CA ILE A 67 4.15 -5.85 -1.06
C ILE A 67 3.67 -6.14 0.36
N GLU A 68 3.89 -5.21 1.30
CA GLU A 68 3.41 -5.33 2.68
C GLU A 68 1.88 -5.53 2.75
N HIS A 69 1.14 -4.87 1.86
CA HIS A 69 -0.30 -5.03 1.76
C HIS A 69 -0.70 -6.45 1.31
N TYR A 70 -0.04 -6.99 0.30
CA TYR A 70 -0.28 -8.38 -0.12
C TYR A 70 0.13 -9.39 0.94
N GLU A 71 1.28 -9.20 1.58
CA GLU A 71 1.72 -10.04 2.71
C GLU A 71 0.68 -10.06 3.82
N SER A 72 0.15 -8.89 4.20
CA SER A 72 -0.90 -8.78 5.22
C SER A 72 -2.16 -9.55 4.81
N LEU A 73 -2.60 -9.42 3.55
CA LEU A 73 -3.76 -10.13 3.04
C LEU A 73 -3.55 -11.65 3.00
N LEU A 74 -2.36 -12.11 2.63
CA LEU A 74 -2.03 -13.54 2.65
C LEU A 74 -2.00 -14.07 4.07
N HIS A 75 -1.43 -13.31 4.99
CA HIS A 75 -1.33 -13.66 6.40
C HIS A 75 -2.73 -13.82 7.02
N GLU A 76 -3.58 -12.81 6.87
CA GLU A 76 -4.92 -12.78 7.45
C GLU A 76 -5.86 -13.84 6.86
N ASN A 77 -5.83 -14.05 5.56
CA ASN A 77 -6.81 -14.91 4.89
C ASN A 77 -6.37 -16.37 4.74
N TYR A 78 -5.07 -16.64 4.73
CA TYR A 78 -4.56 -17.96 4.37
C TYR A 78 -3.54 -18.49 5.36
N LEU A 79 -2.48 -17.73 5.67
CA LEU A 79 -1.37 -18.27 6.45
C LEU A 79 -1.79 -18.50 7.91
N THR A 80 -2.28 -17.49 8.63
CA THR A 80 -2.67 -17.66 10.04
C THR A 80 -3.75 -18.74 10.21
N PRO A 81 -4.87 -18.73 9.47
CA PRO A 81 -5.88 -19.76 9.64
C PRO A 81 -5.38 -21.17 9.32
N SER A 82 -4.50 -21.33 8.32
CA SER A 82 -4.01 -22.66 7.92
C SER A 82 -2.97 -23.22 8.89
N PHE A 83 -2.10 -22.36 9.45
CA PHE A 83 -1.08 -22.79 10.43
C PHE A 83 -1.65 -22.98 11.83
N ASP A 84 -2.66 -22.19 12.22
CA ASP A 84 -3.34 -22.36 13.51
C ASP A 84 -4.23 -23.61 13.53
N MET A 85 -4.73 -24.07 12.38
CA MET A 85 -5.51 -25.31 12.26
C MET A 85 -4.67 -26.55 12.63
N GLU A 86 -3.36 -26.54 12.35
CA GLU A 86 -2.45 -27.64 12.72
C GLU A 86 -2.16 -27.68 14.23
N ALA A 87 -2.32 -26.56 14.94
CA ALA A 87 -2.07 -26.46 16.38
C ALA A 87 -3.24 -26.95 17.25
N SER A 88 -4.45 -27.08 16.70
CA SER A 88 -5.65 -27.50 17.43
C SER A 88 -5.89 -29.03 17.41
N GLY A 89 -5.02 -29.79 16.74
CA GLY A 89 -5.13 -31.24 16.56
C GLY A 89 -4.12 -32.11 17.33
N ARG A 90 -3.45 -31.57 18.36
CA ARG A 90 -2.58 -32.35 19.27
C ARG A 90 -2.90 -32.09 20.73
#